data_AF-A0A377TRY1-F1
#
_entry.id   AF-A0A377TRY1-F1
#
_cell.length_a   1.000
_cell.length_b   1.000
_cell.length_c   1.000
_cell.angle_alpha   90.00
_cell.angle_beta   90.00
_cell.angle_gamma   90.00
#
_symmetry.space_group_name_H-M   'P 1'
#
loop_
_entity.id
_entity.type
_entity.pdbx_description
1 polymer ?
#
loop_
_entity_poly.entity_id
_entity_poly.type
_entity_poly.pdbx_seq_one_letter_code
_entity_poly.pdbx_strand_id
1 'polypeptide(L)'
;MYGQMTAGSWIYIGSQGIVQGTYETFVEAGRQHYQGSLKGRWVLTAGLGGMGGAQPLAATLAGACSLNIECQQSRIDFRLRTRYVDEQATSLDDALARIKNTPPKGGPSLSRCAATPRRSYRSW
;
A
#
# COMPACT_ATOMS: atom_id res chain seq x y z
N MET A 1 -0.36 -9.16 -28.97
CA MET A 1 -0.82 -9.46 -27.59
C MET A 1 0.29 -9.08 -26.62
N TYR A 2 -0.01 -8.41 -25.52
CA TYR A 2 0.98 -8.10 -24.47
C TYR A 2 0.82 -9.10 -23.31
N GLY A 3 1.80 -10.01 -23.16
CA GLY A 3 1.68 -11.16 -22.25
C GLY A 3 2.04 -10.88 -20.80
N GLN A 4 2.74 -9.78 -20.48
CA GLN A 4 3.39 -9.62 -19.17
C GLN A 4 4.17 -10.88 -18.75
N MET A 5 4.46 -11.07 -17.46
CA MET A 5 5.11 -12.30 -16.97
C MET A 5 4.11 -13.45 -16.81
N THR A 6 3.09 -13.28 -15.95
CA THR A 6 2.17 -14.36 -15.54
C THR A 6 0.79 -14.31 -16.20
N ALA A 7 0.46 -13.23 -16.91
CA ALA A 7 -0.83 -13.08 -17.57
C ALA A 7 -0.92 -13.94 -18.84
N GLY A 8 0.11 -13.90 -19.69
CA GLY A 8 0.20 -14.68 -20.93
C GLY A 8 0.63 -16.13 -20.73
N SER A 9 1.12 -16.47 -19.54
CA SER A 9 1.48 -17.84 -19.13
C SER A 9 0.46 -18.47 -18.18
N TRP A 10 -0.68 -17.80 -17.97
CA TRP A 10 -1.85 -18.31 -17.24
C TRP A 10 -1.57 -18.84 -15.83
N ILE A 11 -0.68 -18.15 -15.11
CA ILE A 11 -0.33 -18.49 -13.73
C ILE A 11 -0.48 -17.29 -12.77
N TYR A 12 -1.29 -16.30 -13.15
CA TYR A 12 -1.61 -15.15 -12.31
C TYR A 12 -2.60 -15.53 -11.20
N ILE A 13 -2.17 -15.38 -9.94
CA ILE A 13 -2.98 -15.71 -8.76
C ILE A 13 -3.43 -14.47 -7.98
N GLY A 14 -3.63 -13.34 -8.68
CA GLY A 14 -3.97 -12.09 -8.02
C GLY A 14 -2.78 -11.43 -7.31
N SER A 15 -3.09 -10.51 -6.39
CA SER A 15 -2.06 -9.77 -5.62
C SER A 15 -1.22 -10.67 -4.69
N GLN A 16 -1.70 -11.87 -4.38
CA GLN A 16 -0.96 -12.84 -3.58
C GLN A 16 0.34 -13.27 -4.27
N GLY A 17 0.39 -13.29 -5.60
CA GLY A 17 1.59 -13.71 -6.34
C GLY A 17 2.83 -12.85 -6.11
N ILE A 18 2.69 -11.65 -5.51
CA ILE A 18 3.82 -10.73 -5.26
C ILE A 18 3.92 -10.27 -3.80
N VAL A 19 2.92 -10.56 -2.95
CA VAL A 19 2.90 -10.03 -1.58
C VAL A 19 4.13 -10.45 -0.77
N GLN A 20 4.60 -11.70 -0.93
CA GLN A 20 5.81 -12.17 -0.27
C GLN A 20 7.05 -11.42 -0.76
N GLY A 21 7.22 -11.26 -2.08
CA GLY A 21 8.36 -10.54 -2.64
C GLY A 21 8.39 -9.07 -2.19
N THR A 22 7.23 -8.41 -2.13
CA THR A 22 7.14 -7.04 -1.60
C THR A 22 7.41 -6.98 -0.11
N TYR A 23 6.95 -7.96 0.67
CA TYR A 23 7.24 -8.08 2.10
C TYR A 23 8.74 -8.24 2.36
N GLU A 24 9.41 -9.19 1.70
CA GLU A 24 10.85 -9.41 1.85
C GLU A 24 11.64 -8.17 1.45
N THR A 25 11.19 -7.43 0.43
CA THR A 25 11.80 -6.16 0.04
C THR A 25 11.75 -5.13 1.17
N PHE A 26 10.59 -4.96 1.82
CA PHE A 26 10.46 -4.04 2.94
C PHE A 26 11.23 -4.50 4.17
N VAL A 27 11.18 -5.79 4.49
CA VAL A 27 11.93 -6.35 5.63
C VAL A 27 13.42 -6.15 5.43
N GLU A 28 13.94 -6.43 4.22
CA GLU A 28 15.35 -6.26 3.92
C GLU A 28 15.79 -4.79 3.96
N ALA A 29 14.96 -3.87 3.44
CA ALA A 29 15.18 -2.43 3.63
C ALA A 29 15.17 -2.06 5.14
N GLY A 30 14.30 -2.69 5.93
CA GLY A 30 14.28 -2.59 7.38
C GLY A 30 15.58 -3.06 8.05
N ARG A 31 16.15 -4.19 7.59
CA ARG A 31 17.45 -4.70 8.07
C ARG A 31 18.59 -3.75 7.76
N GLN A 32 18.64 -3.26 6.51
CA GLN A 32 19.74 -2.40 6.05
C GLN A 32 19.70 -0.99 6.64
N HIS A 33 18.51 -0.42 6.87
CA HIS A 33 18.38 1.00 7.22
C HIS A 33 17.81 1.26 8.63
N TYR A 34 17.19 0.27 9.26
CA TYR A 34 16.42 0.45 10.50
C TYR A 34 16.64 -0.68 11.51
N GLN A 35 17.83 -1.30 11.52
CA GLN A 35 18.22 -2.33 12.51
C GLN A 35 17.22 -3.50 12.56
N GLY A 36 16.63 -3.84 11.41
CA GLY A 36 15.70 -4.96 11.26
C GLY A 36 14.25 -4.67 11.61
N SER A 37 13.89 -3.44 11.97
CA SER A 37 12.52 -3.11 12.41
C SER A 37 11.99 -1.83 11.77
N LEU A 38 10.85 -1.96 11.08
CA LEU A 38 10.09 -0.81 10.55
C LEU A 38 9.01 -0.30 11.52
N LYS A 39 9.02 -0.77 12.77
CA LYS A 39 8.07 -0.37 13.79
C LYS A 39 8.13 1.13 14.05
N GLY A 40 6.97 1.81 13.99
CA GLY A 40 6.89 3.27 14.10
C GLY A 40 7.39 4.03 12.87
N ARG A 41 7.67 3.33 11.76
CA ARG A 41 7.98 3.92 10.45
C ARG A 41 6.78 3.77 9.53
N TRP A 42 6.81 4.50 8.43
CA TRP A 42 5.82 4.41 7.37
C TRP A 42 6.46 4.48 5.99
N VAL A 43 5.81 3.86 5.01
CA VAL A 43 6.21 3.83 3.60
C VAL A 43 5.32 4.76 2.80
N LEU A 44 5.92 5.60 1.96
CA LEU A 44 5.20 6.37 0.93
C LEU A 44 5.36 5.68 -0.42
N THR A 45 4.26 5.39 -1.11
CA THR A 45 4.28 4.80 -2.46
C THR A 45 3.01 5.14 -3.25
N ALA A 46 2.90 4.65 -4.48
CA ALA A 46 1.74 4.85 -5.35
C ALA A 46 1.37 3.57 -6.12
N GLY A 47 0.13 3.53 -6.62
CA GLY A 47 -0.41 2.48 -7.48
C GLY A 47 -0.99 1.28 -6.73
N LEU A 48 -2.32 1.11 -6.82
CA LEU A 48 -3.09 0.01 -6.22
C LEU A 48 -3.67 -0.94 -7.29
N GLY A 49 -2.97 -1.06 -8.42
CA GLY A 49 -3.26 -2.01 -9.50
C GLY A 49 -3.08 -3.48 -9.11
N GLY A 50 -3.09 -4.40 -10.08
CA GLY A 50 -3.00 -5.86 -9.87
C GLY A 50 -1.88 -6.31 -8.92
N MET A 51 -0.68 -5.80 -9.16
CA MET A 51 0.53 -6.10 -8.38
C MET A 51 0.76 -5.08 -7.26
N GLY A 52 0.69 -3.78 -7.58
CA GLY A 52 0.90 -2.69 -6.62
C GLY A 52 -0.07 -2.68 -5.44
N GLY A 53 -1.25 -3.30 -5.59
CA GLY A 53 -2.19 -3.52 -4.49
C GLY A 53 -1.66 -4.42 -3.37
N ALA A 54 -0.54 -5.13 -3.56
CA ALA A 54 0.11 -5.93 -2.52
C ALA A 54 0.93 -5.09 -1.53
N GLN A 55 1.41 -3.91 -1.95
CA GLN A 55 2.28 -3.02 -1.16
C GLN A 55 1.73 -2.69 0.24
N PRO A 56 0.45 -2.34 0.40
CA PRO A 56 -0.05 -1.90 1.70
C PRO A 56 -0.07 -3.06 2.71
N LEU A 57 -0.50 -4.27 2.28
CA LEU A 57 -0.47 -5.47 3.12
C LEU A 57 0.97 -5.89 3.43
N ALA A 58 1.86 -5.86 2.44
CA ALA A 58 3.27 -6.18 2.65
C ALA A 58 3.96 -5.25 3.66
N ALA A 59 3.69 -3.94 3.59
CA ALA A 59 4.20 -2.97 4.55
C ALA A 59 3.70 -3.26 5.97
N THR A 60 2.41 -3.56 6.13
CA THR A 60 1.82 -3.98 7.41
C THR A 60 2.50 -5.22 7.97
N LEU A 61 2.69 -6.26 7.15
CA LEU A 61 3.37 -7.49 7.57
C LEU A 61 4.82 -7.22 7.99
N ALA A 62 5.50 -6.28 7.33
CA ALA A 62 6.85 -5.84 7.67
C ALA A 62 6.89 -4.92 8.92
N GLY A 63 5.74 -4.60 9.52
CA GLY A 63 5.64 -3.78 10.72
C GLY A 63 5.59 -2.27 10.48
N ALA A 64 5.37 -1.83 9.24
CA ALA A 64 5.27 -0.43 8.83
C ALA A 64 3.83 0.00 8.53
N CYS A 65 3.53 1.29 8.70
CA CYS A 65 2.37 1.91 8.06
C CYS A 65 2.66 2.20 6.58
N SER A 66 1.63 2.48 5.78
CA SER A 66 1.83 2.92 4.40
C SER A 66 0.80 3.91 3.90
N LEU A 67 1.27 4.93 3.18
CA LEU A 67 0.48 5.88 2.39
C LEU A 67 0.59 5.47 0.92
N ASN A 68 -0.53 5.11 0.30
CA ASN A 68 -0.56 4.57 -1.06
C ASN A 68 -1.39 5.46 -1.97
N ILE A 69 -0.75 6.29 -2.79
CA ILE A 69 -1.47 7.20 -3.70
C ILE A 69 -2.07 6.43 -4.87
N GLU A 70 -3.36 6.63 -5.15
CA GLU A 70 -4.07 5.97 -6.25
C GLU A 70 -5.07 6.93 -6.91
N CYS A 71 -5.08 6.97 -8.24
CA CYS A 71 -5.90 7.90 -9.01
C CYS A 71 -7.30 7.35 -9.34
N GLN A 72 -7.50 6.04 -9.26
CA GLN A 72 -8.76 5.37 -9.59
C GLN A 72 -9.46 4.82 -8.34
N GLN A 73 -10.62 5.40 -8.01
CA GLN A 73 -11.45 4.96 -6.87
C GLN A 73 -11.77 3.47 -6.91
N SER A 74 -12.09 2.92 -8.09
CA SER A 74 -12.42 1.49 -8.26
C SER A 74 -11.27 0.56 -7.88
N ARG A 75 -10.00 1.02 -7.96
CA ARG A 75 -8.82 0.26 -7.52
C ARG A 75 -8.73 0.27 -6.00
N ILE A 76 -8.98 1.41 -5.37
CA ILE A 76 -9.03 1.55 -3.91
C ILE A 76 -10.12 0.62 -3.34
N ASP A 77 -11.34 0.71 -3.87
CA ASP A 77 -12.49 -0.11 -3.46
C ASP A 77 -12.20 -1.61 -3.58
N PHE A 78 -11.52 -2.01 -4.66
CA PHE A 78 -11.12 -3.40 -4.85
C PHE A 78 -10.18 -3.86 -3.73
N ARG A 79 -9.20 -3.03 -3.33
CA ARG A 79 -8.24 -3.39 -2.28
C ARG A 79 -8.83 -3.38 -0.89
N LEU A 80 -9.76 -2.47 -0.60
CA LEU A 80 -10.57 -2.50 0.62
C LEU A 80 -11.36 -3.82 0.70
N ARG A 81 -12.09 -4.17 -0.37
CA ARG A 81 -12.88 -5.41 -0.43
C ARG A 81 -12.02 -6.67 -0.26
N THR A 82 -10.82 -6.70 -0.86
CA THR A 82 -9.89 -7.84 -0.72
C THR A 82 -9.04 -7.80 0.55
N ARG A 83 -9.24 -6.81 1.44
CA ARG A 83 -8.46 -6.59 2.67
C ARG A 83 -6.96 -6.36 2.46
N TYR A 84 -6.58 -5.92 1.26
CA TYR A 84 -5.22 -5.50 0.92
C TYR A 84 -4.95 -4.03 1.27
N VAL A 85 -6.00 -3.25 1.52
CA VAL A 85 -5.99 -1.89 2.12
C VAL A 85 -7.00 -1.90 3.29
N ASP A 86 -6.72 -1.17 4.38
CA ASP A 86 -7.61 -1.06 5.55
C ASP A 86 -8.65 0.03 5.35
N GLU A 87 -8.20 1.21 4.92
CA GLU A 87 -9.00 2.42 4.92
C GLU A 87 -8.64 3.36 3.78
N GLN A 88 -9.43 4.40 3.62
CA GLN A 88 -9.21 5.44 2.62
C GLN A 88 -9.35 6.79 3.33
N ALA A 89 -8.39 7.69 3.14
CA ALA A 89 -8.56 9.06 3.61
C ALA A 89 -9.39 9.88 2.64
N THR A 90 -9.98 10.92 3.21
CA THR A 90 -10.77 11.93 2.50
C THR A 90 -9.90 13.03 1.88
N SER A 91 -8.67 13.20 2.38
CA SER A 91 -7.70 14.20 1.93
C SER A 91 -6.27 13.80 2.33
N LEU A 92 -5.27 14.54 1.83
CA LEU A 92 -3.88 14.34 2.23
C LEU A 92 -3.67 14.66 3.72
N ASP A 93 -4.29 15.73 4.23
CA ASP A 93 -4.15 16.12 5.64
C ASP A 93 -4.74 15.06 6.58
N ASP A 94 -5.91 14.50 6.21
CA ASP A 94 -6.52 13.37 6.91
C ASP A 94 -5.58 12.14 6.92
N ALA A 95 -4.97 11.83 5.77
CA ALA A 95 -4.01 10.73 5.67
C ALA A 95 -2.78 10.93 6.59
N LEU A 96 -2.21 12.13 6.58
CA LEU A 96 -1.04 12.47 7.41
C LEU A 96 -1.37 12.48 8.90
N ALA A 97 -2.54 12.99 9.28
CA ALA A 97 -3.01 12.98 10.67
C ALA A 97 -3.14 11.55 11.20
N ARG A 98 -3.67 10.64 10.38
CA ARG A 98 -3.79 9.22 10.72
C ARG A 98 -2.45 8.54 10.92
N ILE A 99 -1.53 8.70 9.98
CA ILE A 99 -0.16 8.16 10.08
C ILE A 99 0.55 8.65 11.34
N LYS A 100 0.37 9.93 11.68
CA LYS A 100 0.97 10.53 12.88
C LYS A 100 0.37 9.97 14.18
N ASN A 101 -0.90 9.63 14.16
CA ASN A 101 -1.61 9.07 15.31
C ASN A 101 -1.44 7.55 15.45
N THR A 102 -0.82 6.88 14.47
CA THR A 102 -0.56 5.44 14.59
C THR A 102 0.44 5.17 15.71
N PRO A 103 0.06 4.39 16.74
CA PRO A 103 0.97 4.08 17.83
C PRO A 103 2.17 3.27 17.31
N PRO A 104 3.37 3.49 17.86
CA PRO A 104 4.55 2.70 17.51
C PRO A 104 4.44 1.25 17.97
N LYS A 105 3.39 0.83 18.70
CA LYS A 105 3.17 -0.56 19.09
C LYS A 105 2.36 -1.26 18.00
N GLY A 106 2.94 -2.31 17.40
CA GLY A 106 2.33 -3.14 16.35
C GLY A 106 1.07 -3.88 16.81
N GLY A 107 -0.03 -3.12 16.97
CA GLY A 107 -1.41 -3.57 16.97
C GLY A 107 -2.04 -3.36 15.59
N PRO A 108 -3.32 -3.75 15.40
CA PRO A 108 -3.92 -3.91 14.09
C PRO A 108 -3.78 -2.63 13.25
N SER A 109 -3.29 -2.86 12.05
CA SER A 109 -3.07 -1.92 10.95
C SER A 109 -4.11 -0.79 10.86
N LEU A 110 -3.68 0.39 11.29
CA LEU A 110 -4.24 1.70 10.99
C LEU A 110 -3.00 2.48 10.56
N SER A 111 -2.73 2.81 9.30
CA SER A 111 -3.62 3.37 8.30
C SER A 111 -2.99 3.12 6.94
N ARG A 112 -3.43 2.07 6.25
CA ARG A 112 -3.19 1.90 4.81
C ARG A 112 -4.07 2.93 4.15
N CYS A 113 -3.53 4.08 3.80
CA CYS A 113 -4.34 5.21 3.40
C CYS A 113 -4.23 5.43 1.90
N ALA A 114 -5.33 5.26 1.16
CA ALA A 114 -5.37 5.68 -0.23
C ALA A 114 -5.80 7.16 -0.32
N ALA A 115 -4.94 8.02 -0.84
CA ALA A 115 -5.32 9.40 -1.16
C ALA A 115 -5.77 9.44 -2.61
N THR A 116 -7.06 9.70 -2.85
CA THR A 116 -7.56 10.04 -4.18
C THR A 116 -7.20 11.50 -4.44
N PRO A 117 -6.44 11.84 -5.50
CA PRO A 117 -6.34 13.21 -5.92
C PRO A 117 -7.74 13.63 -6.38
N ARG A 118 -8.44 14.46 -5.58
CA ARG A 118 -9.64 15.13 -6.08
C ARG A 118 -9.18 15.91 -7.31
N ARG A 119 -9.78 15.61 -8.47
CA ARG A 119 -9.64 16.40 -9.71
C ARG A 119 -10.13 17.83 -9.42
N SER A 120 -9.28 18.68 -8.82
CA SER A 120 -9.43 20.12 -8.99
C SER A 120 -8.84 20.43 -10.34
N TYR A 121 -9.63 20.30 -11.40
CA TYR A 121 -9.38 21.12 -12.57
C TYR A 121 -9.58 22.57 -12.11
N ARG A 122 -8.49 23.23 -11.70
CA ARG A 122 -8.42 24.67 -11.91
C ARG A 122 -8.29 24.80 -13.42
N SER A 123 -9.38 25.23 -14.05
CA SER A 123 -9.31 25.82 -15.39
C SER A 123 -8.22 26.88 -15.36
N TRP A 124 -7.17 26.66 -16.15
CA TRP A 124 -6.32 27.75 -16.59
C TRP A 124 -7.13 28.63 -17.54
#